data_AF-A0A2S8V207-F1
#
_entry.id   AF-A0A2S8V207-F1
#
_cell.length_a   1.000
_cell.length_b   1.000
_cell.length_c   1.000
_cell.angle_alpha   90.00
_cell.angle_beta   90.00
_cell.angle_gamma   90.00
#
_symmetry.space_group_name_H-M   'P 1'
#
loop_
_entity.id
_entity.type
_entity.pdbx_description
1 polymer ?
#
loop_
_entity_poly.entity_id
_entity_poly.type
_entity_poly.pdbx_seq_one_letter_code
_entity_poly.pdbx_strand_id
1 'polypeptide(L)'
;AGAELGADNPPAFPDLDPFVRIGDARDPALSGSLTVAASIATGAYLSVGGRAQPGLGCGLANGTIASTQAGELLVCQSGVWQPASGGFGGAFSSNNRFGCRHYSGQSTANPRTGECSCPAGYQPVIVSAGGKWTETEGWTTGYVCVR
;
A
#
# COMPACT_ATOMS: atom_id res chain seq x y z
N ALA A 1 -71.15 -13.03 22.56
CA ALA A 1 -69.97 -13.65 21.92
C ALA A 1 -69.23 -12.55 21.16
N GLY A 2 -68.13 -12.04 21.71
CA GLY A 2 -67.23 -11.09 21.03
C GLY A 2 -65.94 -11.83 20.73
N ALA A 3 -65.56 -11.88 19.45
CA ALA A 3 -64.35 -12.55 18.99
C ALA A 3 -63.11 -11.76 19.40
N GLU A 4 -62.14 -12.42 20.03
CA GLU A 4 -60.82 -11.87 20.30
C GLU A 4 -60.07 -11.68 18.98
N LEU A 5 -59.68 -10.44 18.70
CA LEU A 5 -58.76 -10.11 17.62
C LEU A 5 -57.39 -10.63 18.01
N GLY A 6 -56.88 -11.61 17.26
CA GLY A 6 -55.55 -12.18 17.45
C GLY A 6 -54.49 -11.08 17.47
N ALA A 7 -53.63 -11.12 18.49
CA ALA A 7 -52.50 -10.22 18.60
C ALA A 7 -51.48 -10.58 17.51
N ASP A 8 -51.41 -9.76 16.46
CA ASP A 8 -50.29 -9.78 15.52
C ASP A 8 -49.02 -9.43 16.31
N ASN A 9 -48.14 -10.42 16.48
CA ASN A 9 -46.82 -10.17 17.05
C ASN A 9 -46.08 -9.19 16.13
N PRO A 10 -45.58 -8.05 16.65
CA PRO A 10 -44.77 -7.15 15.84
C PRO A 10 -43.53 -7.89 15.33
N PRO A 11 -43.02 -7.55 14.13
CA PRO A 11 -41.83 -8.18 13.59
C PRO A 11 -40.67 -8.01 14.57
N ALA A 12 -39.99 -9.11 14.90
CA ALA A 12 -38.82 -9.08 15.75
C ALA A 12 -37.75 -8.20 15.08
N PHE A 13 -37.44 -7.06 15.69
CA PHE A 13 -36.29 -6.28 15.28
C PHE A 13 -35.02 -7.14 15.47
N PRO A 14 -34.05 -7.07 14.54
CA PRO A 14 -32.79 -7.78 14.71
C PRO A 14 -32.10 -7.31 15.99
N ASP A 15 -31.44 -8.24 16.69
CA ASP A 15 -30.62 -7.88 17.84
C ASP A 15 -29.42 -7.04 17.36
N LEU A 16 -29.42 -5.77 17.79
CA LEU A 16 -28.39 -4.79 17.42
C LEU A 16 -27.32 -4.64 18.50
N ASP A 17 -27.36 -5.41 19.59
CA ASP A 17 -26.34 -5.33 20.64
C ASP A 17 -24.91 -5.67 20.19
N PRO A 18 -24.65 -6.64 19.29
CA PRO A 18 -23.26 -6.94 18.88
C PRO A 18 -22.64 -5.91 17.93
N PHE A 19 -23.41 -4.93 17.42
CA PHE A 19 -22.92 -3.95 16.47
C PHE A 19 -22.43 -2.67 17.15
N VAL A 20 -21.33 -2.12 16.65
CA VAL A 20 -20.76 -0.84 17.10
C VAL A 20 -21.69 0.31 16.71
N ARG A 21 -21.93 1.22 17.66
CA ARG A 21 -22.79 2.41 17.48
C ARG A 21 -21.97 3.70 17.58
N ILE A 22 -22.47 4.78 17.00
CA ILE A 22 -21.89 6.12 17.20
C ILE A 22 -21.97 6.45 18.69
N GLY A 23 -20.81 6.60 19.35
CA GLY A 23 -20.73 6.87 20.79
C GLY A 23 -20.87 5.64 21.70
N ASP A 24 -20.59 4.43 21.21
CA ASP A 24 -20.65 3.20 22.01
C ASP A 24 -19.64 3.23 23.18
N ALA A 25 -20.14 3.21 24.41
CA ALA A 25 -19.33 3.25 25.63
C ALA A 25 -18.88 1.87 26.13
N ARG A 26 -19.38 0.78 25.53
CA ARG A 26 -19.16 -0.60 26.02
C ARG A 26 -17.75 -1.10 25.71
N ASP A 27 -17.18 -0.68 24.59
CA ASP A 27 -15.77 -0.86 24.26
C ASP A 27 -15.22 0.47 23.70
N PRO A 28 -14.75 1.37 24.58
CA PRO A 28 -14.19 2.65 24.15
C PRO A 28 -12.97 2.50 23.23
N ALA A 29 -12.30 1.34 23.26
CA ALA A 29 -11.12 1.06 22.46
C ALA A 29 -11.43 0.29 21.17
N LEU A 30 -12.65 -0.23 21.02
CA LEU A 30 -13.10 -1.09 19.90
C LEU A 30 -12.07 -2.18 19.55
N SER A 31 -11.66 -2.93 20.57
CA SER A 31 -10.58 -3.92 20.54
C SER A 31 -10.93 -5.21 19.77
N GLY A 32 -12.20 -5.41 19.38
CA GLY A 32 -12.69 -6.55 18.61
C GLY A 32 -12.57 -6.40 17.07
N SER A 33 -12.88 -7.47 16.34
CA SER A 33 -12.93 -7.43 14.87
C SER A 33 -14.15 -6.66 14.36
N LEU A 34 -13.96 -5.73 13.43
CA LEU A 34 -15.03 -4.99 12.76
C LEU A 34 -15.27 -5.54 11.34
N THR A 35 -16.52 -5.84 11.01
CA THR A 35 -16.95 -6.17 9.64
C THR A 35 -17.99 -5.15 9.18
N VAL A 36 -17.81 -4.61 7.98
CA VAL A 36 -18.77 -3.70 7.34
C VAL A 36 -19.22 -4.26 5.99
N ALA A 37 -20.50 -4.14 5.68
CA ALA A 37 -21.07 -4.65 4.43
C ALA A 37 -20.73 -3.77 3.20
N ALA A 38 -20.19 -2.58 3.42
CA ALA A 38 -19.90 -1.58 2.40
C ALA A 38 -18.50 -0.99 2.61
N SER A 39 -18.30 0.25 2.16
CA SER A 39 -17.01 0.94 2.21
C SER A 39 -16.69 1.51 3.59
N ILE A 40 -15.41 1.50 3.96
CA ILE A 40 -14.87 2.31 5.04
C ILE A 40 -14.30 3.59 4.42
N ALA A 41 -14.73 4.76 4.90
CA ALA A 41 -14.15 6.05 4.55
C ALA A 41 -13.59 6.72 5.81
N THR A 42 -12.33 7.13 5.78
CA THR A 42 -11.66 7.80 6.90
C THR A 42 -11.35 9.25 6.53
N GLY A 43 -11.64 10.20 7.43
CA GLY A 43 -11.43 11.64 7.16
C GLY A 43 -9.97 12.10 7.19
N ALA A 44 -9.06 11.27 7.71
CA ALA A 44 -7.63 11.58 7.80
C ALA A 44 -6.81 10.34 7.37
N TYR A 45 -6.05 9.76 8.30
CA TYR A 45 -5.13 8.66 8.01
C TYR A 45 -5.69 7.31 8.49
N LEU A 46 -5.36 6.24 7.76
CA LEU A 46 -5.61 4.86 8.16
C LEU A 46 -4.26 4.18 8.44
N SER A 47 -4.05 3.77 9.69
CA SER A 47 -2.88 2.98 10.09
C SER A 47 -3.21 1.50 10.08
N VAL A 48 -2.50 0.71 9.28
CA VAL A 48 -2.66 -0.74 9.24
C VAL A 48 -1.72 -1.38 10.26
N GLY A 49 -2.28 -2.08 11.24
CA GLY A 49 -1.51 -2.77 12.30
C GLY A 49 -0.92 -4.12 11.88
N GLY A 50 -1.52 -4.78 10.88
CA GLY A 50 -1.03 -6.06 10.36
C GLY A 50 0.39 -5.92 9.82
N ARG A 51 1.29 -6.83 10.25
CA ARG A 51 2.68 -6.88 9.79
C ARG A 51 2.93 -8.16 8.98
N ALA A 52 3.55 -8.01 7.82
CA ALA A 52 3.84 -9.12 6.92
C ALA A 52 5.15 -8.89 6.16
N GLN A 53 5.65 -9.97 5.52
CA GLN A 53 6.83 -9.95 4.68
C GLN A 53 6.45 -10.27 3.23
N PRO A 54 6.98 -9.53 2.24
CA PRO A 54 6.74 -9.83 0.83
C PRO A 54 7.13 -11.27 0.46
N GLY A 55 6.37 -11.89 -0.43
CA GLY A 55 6.62 -13.24 -0.93
C GLY A 55 6.19 -14.38 -0.01
N LEU A 56 5.90 -14.11 1.28
CA LEU A 56 5.37 -15.12 2.19
C LEU A 56 3.88 -15.37 1.96
N GLY A 57 3.43 -16.58 2.30
CA GLY A 57 2.02 -16.94 2.28
C GLY A 57 1.21 -16.08 3.25
N CYS A 58 0.06 -15.57 2.81
CA CYS A 58 -0.80 -14.74 3.66
C CYS A 58 -1.86 -15.52 4.43
N GLY A 59 -2.36 -16.64 3.90
CA GLY A 59 -3.44 -17.43 4.56
C GLY A 59 -4.74 -16.64 4.79
N LEU A 60 -4.90 -15.53 4.08
CA LEU A 60 -5.99 -14.55 4.24
C LEU A 60 -6.71 -14.36 2.91
N ALA A 61 -7.82 -13.64 2.94
CA ALA A 61 -8.59 -13.33 1.74
C ALA A 61 -7.76 -12.47 0.76
N ASN A 62 -7.97 -12.68 -0.54
CA ASN A 62 -7.40 -11.81 -1.56
C ASN A 62 -7.88 -10.37 -1.32
N GLY A 63 -6.95 -9.41 -1.40
CA GLY A 63 -7.20 -8.00 -1.12
C GLY A 63 -6.97 -7.58 0.34
N THR A 64 -6.71 -8.51 1.27
CA THR A 64 -6.33 -8.12 2.64
C THR A 64 -5.05 -7.27 2.62
N ILE A 65 -5.03 -6.21 3.42
CA ILE A 65 -3.93 -5.24 3.47
C ILE A 65 -3.13 -5.44 4.76
N ALA A 66 -1.80 -5.38 4.64
CA ALA A 66 -0.85 -5.36 5.76
C ALA A 66 0.24 -4.33 5.47
N SER A 67 1.20 -4.17 6.37
CA SER A 67 2.42 -3.41 6.09
C SER A 67 3.69 -4.20 6.40
N THR A 68 4.81 -3.84 5.77
CA THR A 68 6.13 -4.29 6.20
C THR A 68 6.55 -3.61 7.50
N GLN A 69 7.65 -4.06 8.12
CA GLN A 69 8.26 -3.37 9.25
C GLN A 69 8.72 -1.94 8.90
N ALA A 70 9.05 -1.69 7.62
CA ALA A 70 9.42 -0.38 7.10
C ALA A 70 8.20 0.50 6.70
N GLY A 71 6.96 0.01 6.90
CA GLY A 71 5.74 0.77 6.62
C GLY A 71 5.26 0.70 5.16
N GLU A 72 5.84 -0.14 4.32
CA GLU A 72 5.36 -0.35 2.95
C GLU A 72 4.06 -1.16 2.95
N LEU A 73 3.07 -0.72 2.17
CA LEU A 73 1.78 -1.40 2.07
C LEU A 73 1.91 -2.72 1.28
N LEU A 74 1.31 -3.77 1.82
CA LEU A 74 1.20 -5.09 1.21
C LEU A 74 -0.26 -5.44 0.97
N VAL A 75 -0.52 -6.19 -0.10
CA VAL A 75 -1.82 -6.78 -0.41
C VAL A 75 -1.62 -8.30 -0.53
N CYS A 76 -2.48 -9.07 0.12
CA CYS A 76 -2.56 -10.52 -0.07
C CYS A 76 -3.19 -10.76 -1.45
N GLN A 77 -2.40 -11.31 -2.37
CA GLN A 77 -2.82 -11.60 -3.74
C GLN A 77 -2.38 -13.01 -4.10
N SER A 78 -3.32 -13.82 -4.58
CA SER A 78 -3.06 -15.22 -4.95
C SER A 78 -2.40 -16.03 -3.81
N GLY A 79 -2.81 -15.76 -2.58
CA GLY A 79 -2.30 -16.44 -1.39
C GLY A 79 -0.92 -16.00 -0.90
N VAL A 80 -0.31 -14.96 -1.51
CA VAL A 80 0.99 -14.42 -1.11
C VAL A 80 0.94 -12.91 -0.85
N TRP A 81 1.77 -12.43 0.07
CA TRP A 81 1.95 -11.00 0.33
C TRP A 81 2.73 -10.32 -0.79
N GLN A 82 2.12 -9.36 -1.47
CA GLN A 82 2.73 -8.60 -2.56
C GLN A 82 2.76 -7.09 -2.21
N PRO A 83 3.79 -6.34 -2.62
CA PRO A 83 3.75 -4.88 -2.55
C PRO A 83 2.52 -4.30 -3.26
N ALA A 84 1.78 -3.44 -2.56
CA ALA A 84 0.66 -2.72 -3.17
C ALA A 84 1.14 -1.80 -4.31
N SER A 85 2.40 -1.35 -4.25
CA SER A 85 3.07 -0.49 -5.24
C SER A 85 3.54 -1.25 -6.50
N GLY A 86 3.34 -2.57 -6.58
CA GLY A 86 3.69 -3.36 -7.75
C GLY A 86 5.19 -3.58 -7.97
N GLY A 87 6.02 -3.43 -6.92
CA GLY A 87 7.45 -3.73 -7.00
C GLY A 87 8.28 -2.70 -7.78
N PHE A 88 7.73 -1.51 -8.06
CA PHE A 88 8.47 -0.40 -8.67
C PHE A 88 9.08 0.53 -7.60
N GLY A 89 10.42 0.56 -7.56
CA GLY A 89 11.24 1.34 -6.63
C GLY A 89 11.62 2.73 -7.14
N GLY A 90 11.10 3.15 -8.30
CA GLY A 90 11.50 4.40 -8.97
C GLY A 90 12.48 4.18 -10.12
N ALA A 91 13.04 5.28 -10.61
CA ALA A 91 14.03 5.30 -11.68
C ALA A 91 15.07 6.37 -11.40
N PHE A 92 16.29 6.17 -11.90
CA PHE A 92 17.35 7.16 -11.88
C PHE A 92 18.23 6.99 -13.12
N SER A 93 19.10 7.96 -13.41
CA SER A 93 20.19 7.77 -14.35
C SER A 93 21.50 8.29 -13.79
N SER A 94 22.58 7.59 -14.11
CA SER A 94 23.95 8.03 -13.83
C SER A 94 24.60 8.53 -15.11
N ASN A 95 25.29 9.66 -15.03
CA ASN A 95 26.14 10.18 -16.07
C ASN A 95 27.59 10.10 -15.61
N ASN A 96 28.49 9.62 -16.48
CA ASN A 96 29.90 9.44 -16.13
C ASN A 96 30.62 10.74 -15.73
N ARG A 97 30.12 11.90 -16.18
CA ARG A 97 30.70 13.21 -15.90
C ARG A 97 29.91 13.99 -14.84
N PHE A 98 28.58 13.91 -14.88
CA PHE A 98 27.69 14.74 -14.07
C PHE A 98 27.06 14.00 -12.87
N GLY A 99 27.36 12.70 -12.69
CA GLY A 99 26.77 11.89 -11.63
C GLY A 99 25.26 11.78 -11.80
N CYS A 100 24.50 12.20 -10.78
CA CYS A 100 23.02 12.16 -10.78
C CYS A 100 22.37 13.36 -11.44
N ARG A 101 22.99 13.84 -12.51
CA ARG A 101 22.47 14.96 -13.29
C ARG A 101 22.61 14.67 -14.76
N HIS A 102 21.63 15.14 -15.51
CA HIS A 102 21.73 15.26 -16.95
C HIS A 102 22.67 16.41 -17.33
N TYR A 103 23.17 16.45 -18.56
CA TYR A 103 24.06 17.52 -19.02
C TYR A 103 23.39 18.91 -18.99
N SER A 104 22.06 18.96 -19.00
CA SER A 104 21.27 20.19 -18.80
C SER A 104 21.23 20.67 -17.35
N GLY A 105 21.86 19.96 -16.41
CA GLY A 105 21.88 20.26 -14.98
C GLY A 105 20.66 19.74 -14.20
N GLN A 106 19.66 19.18 -14.89
CA GLN A 106 18.49 18.56 -14.27
C GLN A 106 18.89 17.33 -13.45
N SER A 107 18.30 17.20 -12.25
CA SER A 107 18.51 16.02 -11.42
C SER A 107 17.93 14.78 -12.10
N THR A 108 18.71 13.71 -12.08
CA THR A 108 18.30 12.37 -12.51
C THR A 108 18.35 11.37 -11.36
N ALA A 109 18.45 11.88 -10.13
CA ALA A 109 18.35 11.08 -8.92
C ALA A 109 16.95 10.45 -8.80
N ASN A 110 16.87 9.28 -8.18
CA ASN A 110 15.61 8.68 -7.81
C ASN A 110 14.95 9.56 -6.73
N PRO A 111 13.74 10.10 -6.96
CA PRO A 111 13.09 10.99 -6.00
C PRO A 111 12.78 10.31 -4.66
N ARG A 112 12.78 8.97 -4.60
CA ARG A 112 12.60 8.22 -3.34
C ARG A 112 13.84 8.16 -2.47
N THR A 113 15.03 8.27 -3.05
CA THR A 113 16.31 8.21 -2.30
C THR A 113 17.04 9.54 -2.28
N GLY A 114 16.76 10.45 -3.24
CA GLY A 114 17.52 11.67 -3.46
C GLY A 114 18.88 11.41 -4.15
N GLU A 115 19.16 10.18 -4.56
CA GLU A 115 20.45 9.76 -5.12
C GLU A 115 20.29 8.88 -6.38
N CYS A 116 21.40 8.55 -7.07
CA CYS A 116 21.42 7.56 -8.16
C CYS A 116 21.39 6.13 -7.62
N SER A 117 20.35 5.81 -6.87
CA SER A 117 20.25 4.53 -6.18
C SER A 117 18.82 4.04 -6.16
N CYS A 118 18.67 2.73 -6.03
CA CYS A 118 17.39 2.13 -5.69
C CYS A 118 17.17 2.19 -4.18
N PRO A 119 15.92 2.35 -3.71
CA PRO A 119 15.60 2.21 -2.29
C PRO A 119 16.04 0.83 -1.78
N ALA A 120 16.26 0.72 -0.47
CA ALA A 120 16.63 -0.56 0.14
C ALA A 120 15.63 -1.67 -0.25
N GLY A 121 16.18 -2.83 -0.66
CA GLY A 121 15.38 -3.97 -1.12
C GLY A 121 14.96 -3.94 -2.59
N TYR A 122 15.37 -2.94 -3.36
CA TYR A 122 15.18 -2.86 -4.81
C TYR A 122 16.52 -2.93 -5.55
N GLN A 123 16.53 -3.58 -6.71
CA GLN A 123 17.69 -3.75 -7.57
C GLN A 123 17.58 -2.86 -8.82
N PRO A 124 18.68 -2.21 -9.25
CA PRO A 124 18.70 -1.42 -10.47
C PRO A 124 18.80 -2.32 -11.72
N VAL A 125 17.88 -2.15 -12.65
CA VAL A 125 17.91 -2.77 -13.98
C VAL A 125 18.19 -1.70 -15.03
N ILE A 126 19.21 -1.90 -15.86
CA ILE A 126 19.52 -0.98 -16.97
C ILE A 126 18.38 -1.05 -17.99
N VAL A 127 17.80 0.09 -18.32
CA VAL A 127 16.74 0.20 -19.33
C VAL A 127 17.15 1.10 -20.50
N SER A 128 18.20 1.90 -20.33
CA SER A 128 18.77 2.71 -21.40
C SER A 128 20.25 2.97 -21.15
N ALA A 129 21.02 3.12 -22.23
CA ALA A 129 22.38 3.62 -22.18
C ALA A 129 22.65 4.42 -23.45
N GLY A 130 23.25 5.59 -23.32
CA GLY A 130 23.53 6.44 -24.47
C GLY A 130 24.20 7.75 -24.11
N GLY A 131 24.77 8.40 -25.13
CA GLY A 131 25.55 9.61 -25.00
C GLY A 131 26.89 9.47 -25.70
N LYS A 132 27.79 10.41 -25.44
CA LYS A 132 29.08 10.50 -26.11
C LYS A 132 30.19 10.64 -25.07
N TRP A 133 31.01 9.61 -24.96
CA TRP A 133 31.95 9.43 -23.85
C TRP A 133 32.96 10.57 -23.68
N THR A 134 33.37 11.20 -24.78
CA THR A 134 34.41 12.23 -24.83
C THR A 134 33.87 13.65 -25.10
N GLU A 135 32.56 13.81 -25.24
CA GLU A 135 31.94 15.11 -25.50
C GLU A 135 31.34 15.73 -24.23
N THR A 136 30.81 16.94 -24.35
CA THR A 136 30.26 17.71 -23.22
C THR A 136 29.10 17.01 -22.52
N GLU A 137 28.33 16.21 -23.25
CA GLU A 137 27.13 15.51 -22.78
C GLU A 137 27.44 14.31 -21.88
N GLY A 138 28.61 13.68 -22.06
CA GLY A 138 28.99 12.45 -21.38
C GLY A 138 28.15 11.23 -21.79
N TRP A 139 28.38 10.13 -21.09
CA TRP A 139 27.63 8.89 -21.22
C TRP A 139 26.64 8.73 -20.07
N THR A 140 25.38 8.51 -20.39
CA THR A 140 24.29 8.34 -19.42
C THR A 140 23.74 6.91 -19.48
N THR A 141 23.58 6.28 -18.32
CA THR A 141 22.90 4.99 -18.18
C THR A 141 21.65 5.20 -17.31
N GLY A 142 20.49 4.82 -17.84
CA GLY A 142 19.20 4.87 -17.15
C GLY A 142 18.84 3.54 -16.50
N TYR A 143 18.28 3.60 -15.30
CA TYR A 143 17.94 2.45 -14.47
C TYR A 143 16.50 2.55 -13.99
N VAL A 144 15.83 1.40 -13.94
CA VAL A 144 14.56 1.21 -13.23
C VAL A 144 14.80 0.29 -12.03
N CYS A 145 14.23 0.65 -10.89
CA CYS A 145 14.34 -0.10 -9.66
C CYS A 145 13.20 -1.10 -9.53
N VAL A 146 13.52 -2.38 -9.45
CA VAL A 146 12.56 -3.49 -9.31
C VAL A 146 12.94 -4.41 -8.17
N ARG A 147 12.02 -5.26 -7.70
CA ARG A 147 12.31 -6.30 -6.71
C ARG A 147 11.49 -7.56 -6.96
#